data_AF-A0A290HEQ1-F1
#
_entry.id   AF-A0A290HEQ1-F1
#
_cell.length_a   1.000
_cell.length_b   1.000
_cell.length_c   1.000
_cell.angle_alpha   90.00
_cell.angle_beta   90.00
_cell.angle_gamma   90.00
#
_symmetry.space_group_name_H-M   'P 1'
#
loop_
_entity.id
_entity.type
_entity.pdbx_description
1 polymer ?
#
loop_
_entity_poly.entity_id
_entity_poly.type
_entity_poly.pdbx_seq_one_letter_code
_entity_poly.pdbx_strand_id
1 'polypeptide(L)'
;MKKILYPILILFVLVPLGLLSENPAWAEWDNEYYQEALGFIPKGIENAFHLRALAPDYTIDGLNDVIAYYLSGMLGVALIFGIFYFLGKKFAR
;
A
#
# COMPACT_ATOMS: atom_id res chain seq x y z
N MET A 1 -23.93 -5.95 -2.47
CA MET A 1 -22.54 -6.45 -2.54
C MET A 1 -21.67 -5.65 -3.53
N LYS A 2 -22.03 -5.50 -4.82
CA LYS A 2 -21.18 -4.76 -5.80
C LYS A 2 -20.90 -3.28 -5.44
N LYS A 3 -21.78 -2.61 -4.68
CA LYS A 3 -21.61 -1.21 -4.28
C LYS A 3 -20.33 -0.94 -3.46
N ILE A 4 -19.80 -1.95 -2.76
CA ILE A 4 -18.55 -1.81 -1.98
C ILE A 4 -17.30 -1.72 -2.87
N LEU A 5 -17.41 -2.15 -4.14
CA LEU A 5 -16.30 -2.07 -5.08
C LEU A 5 -15.98 -0.64 -5.50
N TYR A 6 -16.99 0.25 -5.52
CA TYR A 6 -16.77 1.66 -5.88
C TYR A 6 -15.83 2.39 -4.91
N PRO A 7 -16.06 2.41 -3.58
CA PRO A 7 -15.13 3.06 -2.67
C PRO A 7 -13.76 2.37 -2.65
N ILE A 8 -13.69 1.04 -2.82
CA ILE A 8 -12.40 0.33 -2.91
C ILE A 8 -11.62 0.78 -4.15
N LEU A 9 -12.28 0.86 -5.30
CA LEU A 9 -11.64 1.32 -6.54
C LEU A 9 -11.19 2.79 -6.43
N ILE A 10 -12.01 3.63 -5.80
CA ILE A 10 -11.64 5.03 -5.54
C ILE A 10 -10.39 5.08 -4.66
N LEU A 11 -10.37 4.37 -3.52
CA LEU A 11 -9.21 4.33 -2.65
C LEU A 11 -7.97 3.80 -3.37
N PHE A 12 -8.12 2.74 -4.18
CA PHE A 12 -7.04 2.19 -4.98
C PHE A 12 -6.38 3.22 -5.90
N VAL A 13 -7.17 4.10 -6.51
CA VAL A 13 -6.66 5.19 -7.37
C VAL A 13 -6.08 6.34 -6.55
N LEU A 14 -6.68 6.67 -5.41
CA LEU A 14 -6.29 7.86 -4.65
C LEU A 14 -5.04 7.66 -3.78
N VAL A 15 -4.79 6.46 -3.27
CA VAL A 15 -3.70 6.17 -2.33
C VAL A 15 -2.32 6.59 -2.87
N PRO A 16 -1.89 6.21 -4.09
CA PRO A 16 -0.56 6.57 -4.59
C PRO A 16 -0.48 7.93 -5.27
N LEU A 17 -1.52 8.79 -5.20
CA LEU A 17 -1.48 10.07 -5.92
C LEU A 17 -0.36 11.00 -5.44
N GLY A 18 0.12 10.84 -4.20
CA GLY A 18 1.29 11.58 -3.71
C GLY A 18 2.52 11.38 -4.60
N LEU A 19 2.69 10.16 -5.13
CA LEU A 19 3.82 9.77 -6.00
C LEU A 19 3.80 10.44 -7.38
N LEU A 20 2.71 11.14 -7.74
CA LEU A 20 2.71 12.02 -8.91
C LEU A 20 3.53 13.30 -8.67
N SER A 21 4.00 13.49 -7.45
CA SER A 21 4.88 14.55 -6.99
C SER A 21 6.01 13.95 -6.15
N GLU A 22 6.78 14.78 -5.47
CA GLU A 22 7.83 14.36 -4.52
C GLU A 22 7.27 13.92 -3.15
N ASN A 23 5.95 13.74 -3.04
CA ASN A 23 5.29 13.34 -1.78
C ASN A 23 5.11 11.82 -1.71
N PRO A 24 5.11 11.24 -0.49
CA PRO A 24 4.85 9.81 -0.30
C PRO A 24 3.41 9.42 -0.64
N ALA A 25 3.18 8.13 -0.85
CA ALA A 25 1.83 7.57 -0.93
C ALA A 25 1.07 7.81 0.38
N TRP A 26 -0.25 7.95 0.29
CA TRP A 26 -1.08 8.21 1.46
C TRP A 26 -0.97 7.06 2.45
N ALA A 27 -0.75 7.39 3.73
CA ALA A 27 -0.49 6.43 4.82
C ALA A 27 0.87 5.71 4.78
N GLU A 28 1.79 6.11 3.89
CA GLU A 28 3.17 5.59 3.81
C GLU A 28 4.20 6.71 4.06
N TRP A 29 4.05 7.39 5.19
CA TRP A 29 4.96 8.47 5.59
C TRP A 29 6.16 7.94 6.38
N ASP A 30 7.34 8.45 6.05
CA ASP A 30 8.60 8.18 6.74
C ASP A 30 8.86 9.22 7.85
N ASN A 31 9.94 9.01 8.60
CA ASN A 31 10.32 9.87 9.73
C ASN A 31 10.67 11.29 9.26
N GLU A 32 11.27 11.40 8.09
CA GLU A 32 11.62 12.65 7.41
C GLU A 32 10.37 13.48 7.14
N TYR A 33 9.32 12.87 6.57
CA TYR A 33 8.04 13.52 6.36
C TYR A 33 7.42 14.02 7.65
N TYR A 34 7.42 13.20 8.72
CA TYR A 34 6.88 13.65 10.01
C TYR A 34 7.66 14.82 10.60
N GLN A 35 9.00 14.77 10.50
CA GLN A 35 9.86 15.85 10.98
C GLN A 35 9.58 17.16 10.22
N GLU A 36 9.37 17.11 8.90
CA GLU A 36 9.06 18.28 8.09
C GLU A 36 7.63 18.80 8.35
N ALA A 37 6.63 17.91 8.34
CA ALA A 37 5.23 18.29 8.43
C ALA A 37 4.77 18.67 9.84
N LEU A 38 5.33 18.04 10.88
CA LEU A 38 4.93 18.22 12.27
C LEU A 38 5.99 18.92 13.13
N GLY A 39 7.24 18.99 12.67
CA GLY A 39 8.37 19.51 13.45
C GLY A 39 8.95 18.52 14.45
N PHE A 40 8.39 17.30 14.55
CA PHE A 40 8.87 16.22 15.40
C PHE A 40 8.43 14.86 14.87
N ILE A 41 9.16 13.80 15.22
CA ILE A 41 8.77 12.41 14.96
C ILE A 41 7.93 11.91 16.15
N PRO A 42 6.69 11.42 15.93
CA PRO A 42 5.92 10.82 17.00
C PRO A 42 6.65 9.63 17.63
N LYS A 43 6.77 9.60 18.97
CA LYS A 43 7.54 8.57 19.70
C LYS A 43 7.16 7.12 19.38
N GLY A 44 5.90 6.88 19.06
CA GLY A 44 5.41 5.54 18.68
C GLY A 44 5.83 5.10 17.28
N ILE A 45 6.22 6.05 16.42
CA ILE A 45 6.68 5.81 15.04
C ILE A 45 8.20 5.71 15.00
N GLU A 46 8.90 6.55 15.76
CA GLU A 46 10.38 6.64 15.77
C GLU A 46 11.08 5.29 15.91
N ASN A 47 10.52 4.39 16.72
CA ASN A 47 11.06 3.03 16.95
C ASN A 47 10.03 1.95 16.60
N ALA A 48 9.22 2.20 15.57
CA ALA A 48 8.22 1.24 15.12
C ALA A 48 8.87 -0.08 14.69
N PHE A 49 8.10 -1.16 14.80
CA PHE A 49 8.56 -2.48 14.40
C PHE A 49 8.67 -2.57 12.87
N HIS A 50 9.87 -2.84 12.37
CA HIS A 50 10.11 -3.02 10.94
C HIS A 50 10.10 -4.50 10.57
N LEU A 51 9.19 -4.86 9.65
CA LEU A 51 9.19 -6.15 8.98
C LEU A 51 9.86 -6.00 7.62
N ARG A 52 10.72 -6.96 7.27
CA ARG A 52 11.26 -7.03 5.92
C ARG A 52 10.16 -7.43 4.95
N ALA A 53 9.67 -6.48 4.17
CA ALA A 53 8.70 -6.72 3.12
C ALA A 53 9.33 -7.45 1.92
N LEU A 54 8.52 -8.22 1.19
CA LEU A 54 8.93 -8.87 -0.06
C LEU A 54 9.14 -7.86 -1.20
N ALA A 55 8.34 -6.80 -1.21
CA ALA A 55 8.43 -5.68 -2.13
C ALA A 55 8.36 -4.38 -1.31
N PRO A 56 9.50 -3.86 -0.83
CA PRO A 56 9.53 -2.61 -0.08
C PRO A 56 9.08 -1.44 -0.98
N ASP A 57 8.30 -0.53 -0.40
CA ASP A 57 7.79 0.68 -1.05
C ASP A 57 7.01 0.42 -2.36
N TYR A 58 6.58 -0.83 -2.56
CA TYR A 58 5.86 -1.28 -3.75
C TYR A 58 6.61 -1.04 -5.07
N THR A 59 7.95 -0.89 -5.00
CA THR A 59 8.83 -0.60 -6.13
C THR A 59 9.21 -1.85 -6.92
N ILE A 60 9.56 -1.65 -8.19
CA ILE A 60 10.04 -2.70 -9.10
C ILE A 60 11.20 -2.12 -9.90
N ASP A 61 12.38 -2.74 -9.80
CA ASP A 61 13.59 -2.29 -10.50
C ASP A 61 13.34 -2.11 -12.00
N GLY A 62 13.69 -0.93 -12.51
CA GLY A 62 13.54 -0.57 -13.92
C GLY A 62 12.15 -0.07 -14.32
N LEU A 63 11.20 0.06 -13.39
CA LEU A 63 9.90 0.70 -13.61
C LEU A 63 9.83 2.06 -12.91
N ASN A 64 8.95 2.92 -13.41
CA ASN A 64 8.57 4.15 -12.70
C ASN A 64 7.76 3.81 -11.45
N ASP A 65 8.02 4.51 -10.34
CA ASP A 65 7.42 4.24 -9.03
C ASP A 65 5.89 4.24 -9.04
N VAL A 66 5.26 5.18 -9.75
CA VAL A 66 3.79 5.24 -9.86
C VAL A 66 3.24 3.98 -10.52
N ILE A 67 3.87 3.56 -11.62
CA ILE A 67 3.47 2.34 -12.35
C ILE A 67 3.73 1.11 -11.49
N ALA A 68 4.90 1.02 -10.87
CA ALA A 68 5.27 -0.08 -9.98
C ALA A 68 4.29 -0.22 -8.83
N TYR A 69 3.90 0.90 -8.20
CA TYR A 69 2.97 0.92 -7.08
C TYR A 69 1.60 0.36 -7.47
N TYR A 70 1.03 0.80 -8.60
CA TYR A 70 -0.25 0.27 -9.08
C TYR A 70 -0.17 -1.22 -9.42
N LEU A 71 0.91 -1.67 -10.06
CA LEU A 71 1.10 -3.09 -10.39
C LEU A 71 1.24 -3.95 -9.14
N SER A 72 2.03 -3.50 -8.17
CA SER A 72 2.19 -4.15 -6.87
C SER A 72 0.87 -4.23 -6.11
N GLY A 73 0.07 -3.15 -6.13
CA GLY A 73 -1.28 -3.12 -5.56
C GLY A 73 -2.22 -4.12 -6.22
N MET A 74 -2.23 -4.19 -7.57
CA MET A 74 -3.02 -5.17 -8.31
C MET A 74 -2.63 -6.61 -7.98
N LEU A 75 -1.32 -6.88 -7.87
CA LEU A 75 -0.81 -8.19 -7.48
C LEU A 75 -1.24 -8.56 -6.06
N GLY A 76 -1.14 -7.63 -5.10
CA GLY A 76 -1.62 -7.81 -3.74
C GLY A 76 -3.11 -8.16 -3.67
N VAL A 77 -3.95 -7.43 -4.43
CA VAL A 77 -5.38 -7.73 -4.56
C VAL A 77 -5.58 -9.14 -5.12
N ALA A 78 -4.93 -9.49 -6.22
CA ALA A 78 -5.05 -10.82 -6.84
C ALA A 78 -4.64 -11.95 -5.87
N LEU A 79 -3.56 -11.77 -5.12
CA LEU A 79 -3.07 -12.72 -4.13
C LEU A 79 -4.07 -12.92 -2.99
N ILE A 80 -4.55 -11.83 -2.39
CA ILE A 80 -5.51 -11.88 -1.28
C ILE A 80 -6.80 -12.58 -1.74
N PHE A 81 -7.38 -12.15 -2.85
CA PHE A 81 -8.59 -12.78 -3.40
C PHE A 81 -8.36 -14.25 -3.74
N GLY A 82 -7.21 -14.59 -4.33
CA GLY A 82 -6.83 -15.98 -4.62
C GLY A 82 -6.75 -16.84 -3.36
N ILE A 83 -6.03 -16.38 -2.33
CA ILE A 83 -5.90 -17.09 -1.05
C ILE A 83 -7.28 -17.35 -0.44
N PHE A 84 -8.12 -16.33 -0.31
CA PHE A 84 -9.45 -16.50 0.28
C PHE A 84 -10.37 -17.37 -0.58
N TYR A 85 -10.28 -17.29 -1.90
CA TYR A 85 -11.03 -18.15 -2.80
C TYR A 85 -10.66 -19.64 -2.59
N PHE A 86 -9.36 -19.96 -2.54
CA PHE A 86 -8.91 -21.33 -2.32
C PHE A 86 -9.20 -21.85 -0.91
N LEU A 87 -9.02 -21.01 0.12
CA LEU A 87 -9.39 -21.34 1.49
C LEU A 87 -10.90 -21.61 1.60
N GLY A 88 -11.73 -20.72 1.06
CA GLY A 88 -13.18 -20.89 1.03
C GLY A 88 -13.59 -22.18 0.33
N LYS A 89 -12.97 -22.51 -0.82
CA LYS A 89 -13.23 -23.78 -1.52
C LYS A 89 -12.86 -25.02 -0.70
N LYS A 90 -11.84 -24.94 0.15
CA LYS A 90 -11.37 -26.05 0.99
C LYS A 90 -12.17 -26.21 2.27
N PHE A 91 -12.61 -25.11 2.88
CA PHE A 91 -13.26 -25.09 4.21
C PHE A 91 -14.78 -24.91 4.17
N ALA A 92 -15.36 -24.39 3.09
CA ALA A 92 -16.80 -24.29 2.90
C ALA A 92 -17.41 -25.55 2.25
N ARG A 93 -16.68 -26.67 2.30
CA ARG A 93 -17.23 -28.01 2.10
C ARG A 93 -17.63 -28.59 3.44
#